data_AF-A0A8T2NV92-F1
#
_entry.id   AF-A0A8T2NV92-F1
#
_cell.length_a   1.000
_cell.length_b   1.000
_cell.length_c   1.000
_cell.angle_alpha   90.00
_cell.angle_beta   90.00
_cell.angle_gamma   90.00
#
_symmetry.space_group_name_H-M   'P 1'
#
loop_
_entity.id
_entity.type
_entity.pdbx_description
1 polymer ?
#
loop_
_entity_poly.entity_id
_entity_poly.type
_entity_poly.pdbx_seq_one_letter_code
_entity_poly.pdbx_strand_id
1 'polypeptide(L)'
;MRFNEKELVSLSRQPSEKAAELGMRGPKKGDVVKKRLVKLVVNFLFYFRTDEEEPLGALLLEQCRVEREDEQAFSIAFLDEAERKYLFECDSQEQCQEWIDCIIKARSVPIPVPVFVSFLSPYSYEFMRKNLIFYRTEIHRLTGKDPLEQYGISDETRFQVNSAFKPVSKET
;
A
#
# COMPACT_ATOMS: atom_id res chain seq x y z
N MET A 1 0.46 -2.38 8.37
CA MET A 1 -1.02 -2.41 8.25
C MET A 1 -1.51 -3.85 8.23
N ARG A 2 -2.65 -4.18 8.85
CA ARG A 2 -3.29 -5.50 8.69
C ARG A 2 -4.35 -5.38 7.60
N PHE A 3 -4.06 -5.90 6.41
CA PHE A 3 -5.03 -5.96 5.33
C PHE A 3 -6.00 -7.13 5.56
N ASN A 4 -7.25 -6.97 5.13
CA ASN A 4 -8.23 -8.05 5.10
C ASN A 4 -7.82 -9.05 4.02
N GLU A 5 -7.70 -10.34 4.35
CA GLU A 5 -7.27 -11.39 3.40
C GLU A 5 -8.13 -11.40 2.13
N LYS A 6 -9.45 -11.12 2.27
CA LYS A 6 -10.37 -11.04 1.13
C LYS A 6 -10.06 -9.89 0.17
N GLU A 7 -9.66 -8.74 0.70
CA GLU A 7 -9.28 -7.57 -0.11
C GLU A 7 -7.95 -7.82 -0.83
N LEU A 8 -7.03 -8.51 -0.16
CA LEU A 8 -5.73 -8.88 -0.73
C LEU A 8 -5.88 -9.84 -1.93
N VAL A 9 -6.75 -10.84 -1.79
CA VAL A 9 -7.09 -11.78 -2.87
C VAL A 9 -7.79 -11.06 -4.03
N SER A 10 -8.68 -10.11 -3.74
CA SER A 10 -9.31 -9.31 -4.79
C SER A 10 -8.30 -8.43 -5.53
N LEU A 11 -7.33 -7.87 -4.82
CA LEU A 11 -6.27 -7.04 -5.41
C LEU A 11 -5.32 -7.87 -6.27
N SER A 12 -4.98 -9.09 -5.84
CA SER A 12 -4.07 -9.98 -6.56
C SER A 12 -4.57 -10.42 -7.95
N ARG A 13 -5.90 -10.33 -8.17
CA ARG A 13 -6.59 -10.63 -9.43
C ARG A 13 -6.60 -9.47 -10.43
N GLN A 14 -6.20 -8.27 -10.02
CA GLN A 14 -6.16 -7.11 -10.92
C GLN A 14 -5.05 -7.23 -11.97
N PRO A 15 -5.11 -6.41 -13.04
CA PRO A 15 -4.01 -6.29 -14.00
C PRO A 15 -2.71 -5.94 -13.28
N SER A 16 -1.68 -6.74 -13.51
CA SER A 16 -0.34 -6.51 -12.97
C SER A 16 0.49 -5.66 -13.93
N GLU A 17 1.26 -4.72 -13.38
CA GLU A 17 2.26 -3.96 -14.15
C GLU A 17 3.35 -4.87 -14.72
N LYS A 18 3.74 -5.88 -13.94
CA LYS A 18 4.70 -6.91 -14.35
C LYS A 18 4.35 -8.24 -13.69
N ALA A 19 4.45 -9.33 -14.45
CA ALA A 19 4.29 -10.67 -13.93
C ALA A 19 5.27 -11.62 -14.61
N ALA A 20 5.94 -12.46 -13.83
CA ALA A 20 6.87 -13.48 -14.33
C ALA A 20 7.04 -14.59 -13.32
N GLU A 21 7.44 -15.77 -13.78
CA GLU A 21 7.92 -16.81 -12.87
C GLU A 21 9.35 -16.51 -12.46
N LEU A 22 9.61 -16.50 -11.14
CA LEU A 22 10.92 -16.24 -10.56
C LEU A 22 11.26 -17.33 -9.55
N GLY A 23 12.55 -17.60 -9.36
CA GLY A 23 13.02 -18.29 -8.16
C GLY A 23 12.85 -17.37 -6.97
N MET A 24 12.23 -17.84 -5.89
CA MET A 24 12.02 -17.05 -4.68
C MET A 24 12.50 -17.80 -3.45
N ARG A 25 13.25 -17.13 -2.58
CA ARG A 25 13.68 -17.62 -1.28
C ARG A 25 13.19 -16.65 -0.20
N GLY A 26 12.47 -17.19 0.77
CA GLY A 26 11.99 -16.39 1.90
C GLY A 26 13.09 -16.06 2.91
N PRO A 27 12.78 -15.21 3.89
CA PRO A 27 13.73 -14.76 4.91
C PRO A 27 14.07 -15.81 5.97
N LYS A 28 13.48 -17.02 5.91
CA LYS A 28 13.72 -18.07 6.89
C LYS A 28 15.09 -18.72 6.65
N LYS A 29 15.89 -18.86 7.70
CA LYS A 29 17.21 -19.51 7.65
C LYS A 29 17.05 -20.97 7.19
N GLY A 30 17.67 -21.31 6.05
CA GLY A 30 17.56 -22.64 5.43
C GLY A 30 16.41 -22.80 4.44
N ASP A 31 15.70 -21.72 4.09
CA ASP A 31 14.72 -21.78 3.00
C ASP A 31 15.41 -22.01 1.66
N VAL A 32 14.79 -22.85 0.83
CA VAL A 32 15.30 -23.20 -0.51
C VAL A 32 14.63 -22.32 -1.55
N VAL A 33 15.30 -22.11 -2.68
CA VAL A 33 14.69 -21.42 -3.82
C VAL A 33 13.53 -22.25 -4.33
N LYS A 34 12.37 -21.62 -4.48
CA LYS A 34 11.19 -22.25 -5.07
C LYS A 34 10.70 -21.39 -6.22
N LYS A 35 10.31 -22.02 -7.33
CA LYS A 35 9.70 -21.30 -8.45
C LYS A 35 8.33 -20.76 -8.02
N ARG A 36 8.09 -19.48 -8.27
CA ARG A 36 6.87 -18.77 -7.89
C ARG A 36 6.46 -17.85 -9.02
N LEU A 37 5.16 -17.76 -9.29
CA LEU A 37 4.64 -16.69 -10.13
C LEU A 37 4.63 -15.43 -9.27
N VAL A 38 5.36 -14.40 -9.69
CA VAL A 38 5.46 -13.11 -9.01
C VAL A 38 4.73 -12.07 -9.82
N LYS A 39 3.84 -11.29 -9.19
CA LYS A 39 3.03 -10.24 -9.84
C LYS A 39 3.15 -8.94 -9.08
N LEU A 40 3.53 -7.87 -9.77
CA LEU A 40 3.50 -6.51 -9.27
C LEU A 40 2.16 -5.87 -9.60
N VAL A 41 1.39 -5.52 -8.58
CA VAL A 41 0.09 -4.83 -8.71
C VAL A 41 0.16 -3.60 -7.82
N VAL A 42 0.20 -2.42 -8.43
CA VAL A 42 0.40 -1.14 -7.72
C VAL A 42 1.70 -1.21 -6.90
N ASN A 43 1.63 -1.14 -5.57
CA ASN A 43 2.77 -1.22 -4.66
C ASN A 43 2.86 -2.58 -3.95
N PHE A 44 2.10 -3.58 -4.39
CA PHE A 44 2.12 -4.93 -3.84
C PHE A 44 2.83 -5.89 -4.79
N LEU A 45 3.78 -6.64 -4.24
CA LEU A 45 4.41 -7.75 -4.92
C LEU A 45 3.80 -9.05 -4.39
N PHE A 46 2.87 -9.60 -5.16
CA PHE A 46 2.23 -10.88 -4.87
C PHE A 46 3.08 -12.04 -5.37
N TYR A 47 3.09 -13.15 -4.62
CA TYR A 47 3.71 -14.38 -5.06
C TYR A 47 2.76 -15.56 -4.88
N PHE A 48 2.68 -16.40 -5.91
CA PHE A 48 1.77 -17.52 -6.01
C PHE A 48 2.56 -18.80 -6.23
N ARG A 49 1.96 -19.93 -5.87
CA ARG A 49 2.40 -21.19 -6.46
C ARG A 49 1.96 -21.21 -7.93
N THR A 50 2.69 -21.94 -8.76
CA THR A 50 2.39 -22.05 -10.20
C THR A 50 1.08 -22.81 -10.47
N ASP A 51 0.58 -23.55 -9.49
CA ASP A 51 -0.64 -24.38 -9.55
C ASP A 51 -1.85 -23.76 -8.84
N GLU A 52 -1.70 -22.60 -8.18
CA GLU A 52 -2.75 -21.99 -7.35
C GLU A 52 -3.12 -20.57 -7.82
N GLU A 53 -4.41 -20.24 -7.80
CA GLU A 53 -4.90 -18.88 -8.09
C GLU A 53 -4.83 -17.92 -6.89
N GLU A 54 -4.72 -18.46 -5.68
CA GLU A 54 -4.61 -17.67 -4.46
C GLU A 54 -3.14 -17.31 -4.17
N PRO A 55 -2.86 -16.06 -3.78
CA PRO A 55 -1.50 -15.65 -3.44
C PRO A 55 -1.07 -16.36 -2.15
N LEU A 56 0.13 -16.93 -2.16
CA LEU A 56 0.77 -17.41 -0.93
C LEU A 56 1.04 -16.26 0.04
N GLY A 57 1.27 -15.07 -0.52
CA GLY A 57 1.43 -13.84 0.24
C GLY A 57 1.65 -12.64 -0.66
N ALA A 58 1.77 -11.48 -0.03
CA ALA A 58 2.09 -10.22 -0.68
C ALA A 58 3.12 -9.45 0.13
N LEU A 59 4.03 -8.77 -0.56
CA LEU A 59 4.97 -7.83 0.01
C LEU A 59 4.54 -6.42 -0.35
N LEU A 60 4.34 -5.58 0.67
CA LEU A 60 4.09 -4.14 0.46
C LEU A 60 5.42 -3.44 0.26
N LEU A 61 5.64 -2.84 -0.92
CA LEU A 61 6.93 -2.28 -1.32
C LEU A 61 7.24 -0.90 -0.71
N GLU A 62 6.40 -0.41 0.21
CA GLU A 62 6.64 0.83 0.94
C GLU A 62 7.91 0.71 1.78
N GLN A 63 8.80 1.71 1.65
CA GLN A 63 10.04 1.78 2.44
C GLN A 63 10.95 0.53 2.31
N CYS A 64 10.82 -0.23 1.22
CA CYS A 64 11.72 -1.34 0.93
C CYS A 64 13.06 -0.84 0.37
N ARG A 65 14.11 -1.63 0.63
CA ARG A 65 15.44 -1.52 0.02
C ARG A 65 15.60 -2.70 -0.92
N VAL A 66 15.83 -2.40 -2.19
CA VAL A 66 16.11 -3.39 -3.22
C VAL A 66 17.60 -3.34 -3.50
N GLU A 67 18.26 -4.49 -3.50
CA GLU A 67 19.68 -4.61 -3.80
C GLU A 67 19.91 -5.67 -4.87
N ARG A 68 20.85 -5.42 -5.77
CA ARG A 68 21.30 -6.42 -6.73
C ARG A 68 22.35 -7.30 -6.04
N GLU A 69 22.10 -8.61 -6.00
CA GLU A 69 23.02 -9.57 -5.37
C GLU A 69 23.91 -10.24 -6.42
N ASP A 70 23.39 -10.50 -7.63
CA ASP A 70 24.11 -11.12 -8.74
C ASP A 70 23.62 -10.61 -10.11
N GLU A 71 24.19 -11.11 -11.21
CA GLU A 71 23.79 -10.74 -12.57
C GLU A 71 22.31 -11.04 -12.83
N GLN A 72 21.82 -12.15 -12.30
CA GLN A 72 20.45 -12.66 -12.44
C GLN A 72 19.67 -12.71 -11.12
N ALA A 73 20.15 -12.05 -10.05
CA ALA A 73 19.49 -12.11 -8.75
C ALA A 73 19.44 -10.76 -8.03
N PHE A 74 18.34 -10.51 -7.34
CA PHE A 74 18.13 -9.34 -6.51
C PHE A 74 17.48 -9.71 -5.18
N SER A 75 17.66 -8.86 -4.17
CA SER A 75 17.03 -9.01 -2.86
C SER A 75 16.17 -7.81 -2.49
N ILE A 76 15.15 -8.06 -1.67
CA ILE A 76 14.30 -7.03 -1.07
C ILE A 76 14.40 -7.17 0.45
N ALA A 77 14.78 -6.09 1.13
CA ALA A 77 14.78 -5.97 2.58
C ALA A 77 13.87 -4.81 3.02
N PHE A 78 13.31 -4.91 4.22
CA PHE A 78 12.44 -3.88 4.80
C PHE A 78 13.15 -3.20 5.97
N LEU A 79 12.99 -1.88 6.12
CA LEU A 79 13.69 -1.09 7.15
C LEU A 79 13.44 -1.60 8.58
N ASP A 80 12.22 -2.04 8.89
CA ASP A 80 11.84 -2.54 10.22
C ASP A 80 12.32 -3.98 10.51
N GLU A 81 12.70 -4.75 9.48
CA GLU A 81 13.13 -6.15 9.60
C GLU A 81 14.35 -6.45 8.71
N ALA A 82 15.45 -5.74 8.91
CA ALA A 82 16.65 -5.80 8.06
C ALA A 82 17.27 -7.22 7.92
N GLU A 83 17.07 -8.11 8.90
CA GLU A 83 17.57 -9.49 8.82
C GLU A 83 16.71 -10.42 7.94
N ARG A 84 15.55 -9.95 7.47
CA ARG A 84 14.60 -10.74 6.71
C ARG A 84 14.56 -10.28 5.25
N LYS A 85 15.63 -10.57 4.52
CA LYS A 85 15.69 -10.34 3.07
C LYS A 85 15.01 -11.45 2.28
N TYR A 86 14.22 -11.07 1.28
CA TYR A 86 13.68 -11.97 0.26
C TYR A 86 14.64 -11.97 -0.92
N LEU A 87 15.02 -13.15 -1.41
CA LEU A 87 15.87 -13.27 -2.61
C LEU A 87 15.02 -13.71 -3.79
N PHE A 88 15.25 -13.09 -4.94
CA PHE A 88 14.64 -13.41 -6.21
C PHE A 88 15.71 -13.74 -7.25
N GLU A 89 15.50 -14.85 -7.95
CA GLU A 89 16.34 -15.33 -9.05
C GLU A 89 15.55 -15.24 -10.36
N CYS A 90 16.14 -14.59 -11.35
CA CYS A 90 15.59 -14.34 -12.67
C CYS A 90 16.25 -15.25 -13.71
N ASP A 91 15.59 -15.43 -14.86
CA ASP A 91 16.12 -16.22 -15.96
C ASP A 91 17.16 -15.45 -16.80
N SER A 92 17.18 -14.11 -16.72
CA SER A 92 18.12 -13.25 -17.44
C SER A 92 18.48 -11.99 -16.65
N GLN A 93 19.61 -11.37 -17.02
CA GLN A 93 20.07 -10.12 -16.42
C GLN A 93 19.10 -8.95 -16.73
N GLU A 94 18.59 -8.90 -17.95
CA GLU A 94 17.62 -7.88 -18.38
C GLU A 94 16.33 -8.00 -17.58
N GLN A 95 15.84 -9.23 -17.38
CA GLN A 95 14.66 -9.48 -16.55
C GLN A 95 14.89 -9.01 -15.11
N CYS A 96 16.07 -9.29 -14.53
CA CYS A 96 16.45 -8.84 -13.19
C CYS A 96 16.44 -7.30 -13.09
N GLN A 97 17.07 -6.61 -14.04
CA GLN A 97 17.13 -5.15 -14.06
C GLN A 97 15.73 -4.53 -14.19
N GLU A 98 14.90 -5.05 -15.10
CA GLU A 98 13.52 -4.59 -15.26
C GLU A 98 12.69 -4.76 -13.98
N TRP A 99 12.88 -5.86 -13.25
CA TRP A 99 12.21 -6.05 -11.96
C TRP A 99 12.65 -5.02 -10.93
N ILE A 100 13.96 -4.78 -10.80
CA ILE A 100 14.50 -3.77 -9.88
C ILE A 100 13.90 -2.39 -10.20
N ASP A 101 13.91 -2.00 -11.48
CA ASP A 101 13.41 -0.69 -11.92
C ASP A 101 11.90 -0.54 -11.66
N CYS A 102 11.11 -1.58 -11.97
CA CYS A 102 9.68 -1.61 -11.67
C CYS A 102 9.40 -1.48 -10.17
N ILE A 103 10.17 -2.18 -9.32
CA ILE A 103 9.99 -2.12 -7.85
C ILE A 103 10.37 -0.73 -7.31
N ILE A 104 11.49 -0.16 -7.78
CA ILE A 104 11.91 1.20 -7.39
C ILE A 104 10.87 2.23 -7.81
N LYS A 105 10.31 2.09 -9.01
CA LYS A 105 9.23 2.94 -9.51
C LYS A 105 7.97 2.79 -8.67
N ALA A 106 7.48 1.58 -8.44
CA ALA A 106 6.31 1.31 -7.62
C ALA A 106 6.44 1.84 -6.19
N ARG A 107 7.66 1.82 -5.61
CA ARG A 107 7.96 2.43 -4.31
C ARG A 107 7.86 3.96 -4.33
N SER A 108 8.26 4.60 -5.43
CA SER A 108 8.48 6.05 -5.50
C SER A 108 7.32 6.83 -6.12
N VAL A 109 6.38 6.14 -6.79
CA VAL A 109 5.22 6.78 -7.41
C VAL A 109 4.15 7.05 -6.34
N PRO A 110 3.78 8.33 -6.09
CA PRO A 110 2.59 8.62 -5.31
C PRO A 110 1.38 8.05 -6.06
N ILE A 111 0.62 7.20 -5.40
CA ILE A 111 -0.50 6.49 -5.99
C ILE A 111 -1.46 7.52 -6.60
N PRO A 112 -1.80 7.44 -7.89
CA PRO A 112 -2.80 8.32 -8.46
C PRO A 112 -4.10 8.13 -7.68
N VAL A 113 -4.53 9.22 -7.04
CA VAL A 113 -5.75 9.35 -6.23
C VAL A 113 -7.00 8.64 -6.80
N PRO A 114 -7.26 8.52 -8.12
CA PRO A 114 -8.45 7.79 -8.59
C PRO A 114 -8.45 6.28 -8.33
N VAL A 115 -7.31 5.60 -8.19
CA VAL A 115 -7.29 4.14 -7.93
C VAL A 115 -7.50 3.84 -6.43
N PHE A 116 -7.13 4.79 -5.56
CA PHE A 116 -7.22 4.69 -4.10
C PHE A 116 -8.67 4.69 -3.60
N VAL A 117 -9.57 5.43 -4.26
CA VAL A 117 -10.97 5.58 -3.80
C VAL A 117 -11.77 4.28 -3.97
N SER A 118 -11.37 3.39 -4.89
CA SER A 118 -12.09 2.14 -5.13
C SER A 118 -11.65 0.96 -4.25
N PHE A 119 -10.52 1.07 -3.52
CA PHE A 119 -9.86 -0.11 -2.91
C PHE A 119 -9.44 0.02 -1.44
N LEU A 120 -9.75 1.11 -0.74
CA LEU A 120 -9.25 1.31 0.63
C LEU A 120 -10.16 0.81 1.75
N SER A 121 -9.59 -0.12 2.53
CA SER A 121 -9.94 -0.49 3.89
C SER A 121 -10.28 0.71 4.80
N PRO A 122 -11.24 0.55 5.74
CA PRO A 122 -11.73 1.62 6.63
C PRO A 122 -10.64 2.33 7.48
N TYR A 123 -9.44 1.78 7.64
CA TYR A 123 -8.35 2.44 8.37
C TYR A 123 -7.71 3.62 7.62
N SER A 124 -7.63 3.58 6.29
CA SER A 124 -7.13 4.71 5.48
C SER A 124 -8.22 5.77 5.31
N TYR A 125 -9.47 5.34 5.15
CA TYR A 125 -10.63 6.22 5.21
C TYR A 125 -10.70 6.96 6.56
N GLU A 126 -10.55 6.27 7.70
CA GLU A 126 -10.55 6.91 9.02
C GLU A 126 -9.36 7.85 9.21
N PHE A 127 -8.19 7.53 8.68
CA PHE A 127 -7.03 8.42 8.72
C PHE A 127 -7.26 9.69 7.87
N MET A 128 -7.71 9.55 6.63
CA MET A 128 -8.04 10.69 5.76
C MET A 128 -9.21 11.50 6.31
N ARG A 129 -10.23 10.83 6.88
CA ARG A 129 -11.35 11.47 7.58
C ARG A 129 -10.86 12.31 8.74
N LYS A 130 -9.97 11.79 9.59
CA LYS A 130 -9.39 12.55 10.71
C LYS A 130 -8.59 13.77 10.25
N ASN A 131 -7.79 13.64 9.19
CA ASN A 131 -7.06 14.76 8.61
C ASN A 131 -8.00 15.80 7.97
N LEU A 132 -9.03 15.37 7.23
CA LEU A 132 -10.04 16.25 6.63
C LEU A 132 -10.78 17.06 7.71
N ILE A 133 -11.19 16.39 8.79
CA ILE A 133 -11.83 17.04 9.94
C ILE A 133 -10.88 18.07 10.57
N PHE A 134 -9.62 17.69 10.80
CA PHE A 134 -8.60 18.57 11.36
C PHE A 134 -8.39 19.84 10.54
N TYR A 135 -8.16 19.71 9.22
CA TYR A 135 -7.96 20.87 8.35
C TYR A 135 -9.22 21.73 8.23
N ARG A 136 -10.42 21.15 8.21
CA ARG A 136 -11.69 21.91 8.21
C ARG A 136 -11.83 22.74 9.49
N THR A 137 -11.56 22.15 10.65
CA THR A 137 -11.59 22.87 11.94
C THR A 137 -10.57 24.01 11.95
N GLU A 138 -9.37 23.77 11.43
CA GLU A 138 -8.31 24.78 11.42
C GLU A 138 -8.61 25.93 10.45
N ILE A 139 -9.15 25.64 9.27
CA ILE A 139 -9.56 26.67 8.32
C ILE A 139 -10.74 27.47 8.86
N HIS A 140 -11.74 26.82 9.47
CA HIS A 140 -12.83 27.53 10.15
C HIS A 140 -12.30 28.40 11.29
N ARG A 141 -11.32 27.94 12.07
CA ARG A 141 -10.67 28.72 13.13
C ARG A 141 -9.97 29.97 12.58
N LEU A 142 -9.31 29.85 11.43
CA LEU A 142 -8.54 30.94 10.82
C LEU A 142 -9.39 31.92 10.00
N THR A 143 -10.47 31.45 9.39
CA THR A 143 -11.26 32.24 8.42
C THR A 143 -12.68 32.52 8.90
N GLY A 144 -13.13 31.89 9.98
CA GLY A 144 -14.49 32.00 10.54
C GLY A 144 -15.58 31.40 9.66
N LYS A 145 -15.22 30.71 8.57
CA LYS A 145 -16.16 30.14 7.60
C LYS A 145 -15.81 28.70 7.28
N ASP A 146 -16.83 27.91 7.02
CA ASP A 146 -16.65 26.53 6.64
C ASP A 146 -16.30 26.40 5.15
N PRO A 147 -15.18 25.77 4.80
CA PRO A 147 -14.80 25.54 3.39
C PRO A 147 -15.81 24.72 2.60
N LEU A 148 -16.71 23.96 3.24
CA LEU A 148 -17.66 23.07 2.58
C LEU A 148 -19.05 23.70 2.38
N GLU A 149 -19.34 24.84 3.00
CA GLU A 149 -20.61 25.57 2.79
C GLU A 149 -20.73 26.12 1.38
N GLN A 150 -19.62 26.55 0.77
CA GLN A 150 -19.60 27.07 -0.61
C GLN A 150 -20.05 26.03 -1.66
N TYR A 151 -20.03 24.74 -1.30
CA TYR A 151 -20.44 23.63 -2.16
C TYR A 151 -21.87 23.15 -1.88
N GLY A 152 -22.62 23.82 -0.99
CA GLY A 152 -24.03 23.51 -0.72
C GLY A 152 -24.27 22.18 0.00
N ILE A 153 -23.23 21.58 0.59
CA ILE A 153 -23.33 20.32 1.34
C ILE A 153 -23.93 20.66 2.72
N SER A 154 -25.11 20.17 3.11
CA SER A 154 -25.71 20.48 4.43
C SER A 154 -25.03 19.72 5.58
N ASP A 155 -25.10 20.24 6.80
CA ASP A 155 -24.45 19.62 7.99
C ASP A 155 -24.92 18.19 8.29
N GLU A 156 -26.15 17.85 7.92
CA GLU A 156 -26.73 16.51 8.16
C GLU A 156 -26.09 15.43 7.29
N THR A 157 -25.66 15.79 6.08
CA THR A 157 -24.99 14.88 5.12
C THR A 157 -23.48 14.83 5.34
N ARG A 158 -22.94 15.66 6.24
CA ARG A 158 -21.51 15.71 6.57
C ARG A 158 -21.18 14.65 7.61
N PHE A 159 -19.97 14.11 7.52
CA PHE A 159 -19.45 13.16 8.50
C PHE A 159 -19.39 13.79 9.89
N GLN A 160 -20.35 13.46 10.75
CA GLN A 160 -20.43 14.01 12.10
C GLN A 160 -19.37 13.37 13.01
N VAL A 161 -18.70 14.21 13.80
CA VAL A 161 -17.87 13.76 14.92
C VAL A 161 -18.82 13.46 16.07
N ASN A 162 -19.04 12.19 16.39
CA ASN A 162 -19.72 11.88 17.65
C ASN A 162 -18.79 12.28 18.82
N SER A 163 -19.19 13.38 19.48
CA SER A 163 -19.12 13.58 20.92
C SER A 163 -17.75 13.82 21.57
N ALA A 164 -17.07 14.91 21.23
CA ALA A 164 -16.19 15.58 22.19
C ALA A 164 -16.10 17.06 21.83
N PHE A 165 -16.29 17.94 22.81
CA PHE A 165 -16.49 19.39 22.70
C PHE A 165 -17.92 19.84 22.36
N LYS A 166 -18.82 19.68 23.34
CA LYS A 166 -19.72 20.80 23.64
C LYS A 166 -18.84 21.96 24.15
N PRO A 167 -18.84 23.15 23.52
CA PRO A 167 -18.37 24.34 24.20
C PRO A 167 -19.26 24.51 25.43
N VAL A 168 -18.64 24.57 26.61
CA VAL A 168 -19.32 24.97 27.84
C VAL A 168 -19.95 26.33 27.59
N SER A 169 -21.27 26.39 27.67
CA SER A 169 -22.01 27.64 27.80
C SER A 169 -21.48 28.36 29.04
N LYS A 170 -20.75 29.46 28.84
CA LYS A 170 -20.62 30.47 29.89
C LYS A 170 -21.93 31.26 29.90
N GLU A 171 -22.82 30.83 30.78
CA GLU A 171 -23.86 31.71 31.33
C GLU A 171 -23.20 32.70 32.29
N THR A 172 -23.71 33.93 32.22
CA THR A 172 -23.48 35.12 33.06
C THR A 172 -22.26 35.98 32.74
#